data_AF-A0A257X2Q1-F1
#
_entry.id   AF-A0A257X2Q1-F1
#
_cell.length_a   1.000
_cell.length_b   1.000
_cell.length_c   1.000
_cell.angle_alpha   90.00
_cell.angle_beta   90.00
_cell.angle_gamma   90.00
#
_symmetry.space_group_name_H-M   'P 1'
#
loop_
_entity.id
_entity.type
_entity.pdbx_description
1 polymer ?
#
loop_
_entity_poly.entity_id
_entity_poly.type
_entity_poly.pdbx_seq_one_letter_code
_entity_poly.pdbx_strand_id
1 'polypeptide(L)'
;MADPATAHVLILGSMPGAASLGANQYYAHPRNQFWSIMGTLVGAHPALPYAERLAMLTRAGLALWDVLSSCERRGSLDSAIDLRSAQANDFVAFFERHAGIRRVLFNGALAETCFRRDVMPHIRPLDMLRLPSTSPAHAGLSAADKLQAWRAALQPSLVVAV
;
A
#
# COMPACT_ATOMS: atom_id res chain seq x y z
N MET A 1 5.69 -6.23 7.47
CA MET A 1 4.31 -5.73 7.35
C MET A 1 4.03 -4.82 8.52
N ALA A 2 3.42 -3.65 8.31
CA ALA A 2 2.77 -2.92 9.41
C ALA A 2 1.36 -3.52 9.54
N ASP A 3 1.07 -4.17 10.66
CA ASP A 3 -0.14 -4.97 10.84
C ASP A 3 -0.75 -4.86 12.24
N PRO A 4 -1.09 -3.64 12.71
CA PRO A 4 -1.74 -3.52 14.01
C PRO A 4 -3.19 -3.99 13.92
N ALA A 5 -3.65 -4.71 14.95
CA ALA A 5 -5.07 -5.03 15.14
C ALA A 5 -5.96 -3.77 15.22
N THR A 6 -5.37 -2.60 15.51
CA THR A 6 -6.03 -1.29 15.55
C THR A 6 -6.07 -0.58 14.19
N ALA A 7 -5.62 -1.21 13.11
CA ALA A 7 -5.67 -0.62 11.78
C ALA A 7 -7.11 -0.34 11.35
N HIS A 8 -7.34 0.85 10.81
CA HIS A 8 -8.62 1.25 10.22
C HIS A 8 -8.49 1.54 8.72
N VAL A 9 -7.26 1.78 8.23
CA VAL A 9 -6.91 1.91 6.82
C VAL A 9 -5.87 0.87 6.43
N LEU A 10 -6.09 0.20 5.30
CA LEU A 10 -5.13 -0.67 4.65
C LEU A 10 -4.58 -0.01 3.38
N ILE A 11 -3.27 0.14 3.29
CA ILE A 11 -2.59 0.59 2.07
C ILE A 11 -2.07 -0.63 1.32
N LEU A 12 -2.41 -0.74 0.04
CA LEU A 12 -2.04 -1.87 -0.82
C LEU A 12 -1.21 -1.43 -2.01
N GLY A 13 0.00 -1.96 -2.12
CA GLY A 13 0.73 -2.01 -3.39
C GLY A 13 0.28 -3.21 -4.24
N SER A 14 0.76 -3.29 -5.47
CA SER A 14 0.46 -4.39 -6.39
C SER A 14 1.29 -5.63 -6.04
N MET A 15 2.61 -5.54 -6.22
CA MET A 15 3.59 -6.59 -5.96
C MET A 15 4.92 -5.93 -5.57
N PRO A 16 5.66 -6.43 -4.56
CA PRO A 16 6.96 -5.87 -4.21
C PRO A 16 7.92 -5.89 -5.40
N GLY A 17 8.58 -4.77 -5.69
CA GLY A 17 9.64 -4.70 -6.73
C GLY A 17 10.92 -5.44 -6.30
N ALA A 18 11.87 -5.64 -7.23
CA ALA A 18 13.11 -6.40 -6.93
C ALA A 18 13.92 -5.81 -5.76
N ALA A 19 14.02 -4.49 -5.67
CA ALA A 19 14.68 -3.83 -4.54
C ALA A 19 13.97 -4.13 -3.21
N SER A 20 12.62 -4.14 -3.22
CA SER A 20 11.82 -4.44 -2.03
C SER A 20 11.96 -5.90 -1.60
N LEU A 21 11.99 -6.83 -2.57
CA LEU A 21 12.21 -8.25 -2.31
C LEU A 21 13.61 -8.50 -1.75
N GLY A 22 14.64 -7.93 -2.38
CA GLY A 22 16.04 -8.10 -1.94
C GLY A 22 16.31 -7.51 -0.56
N ALA A 23 15.64 -6.42 -0.19
CA ALA A 23 15.77 -5.80 1.13
C ALA A 23 14.80 -6.39 2.18
N ASN A 24 13.83 -7.21 1.77
CA ASN A 24 12.66 -7.59 2.56
C ASN A 24 11.94 -6.37 3.18
N GLN A 25 11.77 -5.31 2.39
CA GLN A 25 11.19 -4.03 2.80
C GLN A 25 10.25 -3.49 1.73
N TYR A 26 9.03 -3.11 2.11
CA TYR A 26 8.14 -2.40 1.19
C TYR A 26 8.77 -1.09 0.68
N TYR A 27 8.57 -0.83 -0.60
CA TYR A 27 9.03 0.38 -1.30
C TYR A 27 10.51 0.71 -1.05
N ALA A 28 11.40 -0.29 -1.06
CA ALA A 28 12.83 -0.10 -0.78
C ALA A 28 13.61 0.63 -1.90
N HIS A 29 13.04 0.72 -3.10
CA HIS A 29 13.69 1.40 -4.21
C HIS A 29 13.91 2.89 -3.88
N PRO A 30 15.14 3.45 -3.94
CA PRO A 30 15.45 4.80 -3.43
C PRO A 30 14.64 5.94 -4.07
N ARG A 31 14.23 5.77 -5.34
CA ARG A 31 13.37 6.74 -6.04
C ARG A 31 11.87 6.55 -5.82
N ASN A 32 11.45 5.57 -5.02
CA ASN A 32 10.04 5.40 -4.67
C ASN A 32 9.65 6.45 -3.61
N GLN A 33 8.58 7.18 -3.88
CA GLN A 33 8.17 8.34 -3.08
C GLN A 33 7.33 7.96 -1.86
N PHE A 34 7.02 6.68 -1.65
CA PHE A 34 6.12 6.24 -0.58
C PHE A 34 6.58 6.71 0.79
N TRP A 35 7.84 6.43 1.16
CA TRP A 35 8.37 6.80 2.47
C TRP A 35 8.51 8.31 2.62
N SER A 36 8.82 9.07 1.57
CA SER A 36 8.84 10.53 1.61
C SER A 36 7.44 11.11 1.88
N ILE A 37 6.42 10.56 1.22
CA ILE A 37 5.02 10.96 1.42
C ILE A 37 4.56 10.59 2.83
N MET A 38 4.76 9.35 3.27
CA MET A 38 4.39 8.91 4.64
C MET A 38 5.21 9.64 5.71
N GLY A 39 6.46 10.00 5.44
CA GLY A 39 7.27 10.86 6.29
C GLY A 39 6.62 12.22 6.52
N THR A 40 6.07 12.81 5.47
CA THR A 40 5.40 14.11 5.54
C THR A 40 4.02 14.03 6.21
N LEU A 41 3.30 12.93 6.04
CA LEU A 41 1.91 12.79 6.51
C LEU A 41 1.81 12.25 7.93
N VAL A 42 2.67 11.31 8.32
CA VAL A 42 2.58 10.57 9.59
C VAL A 42 3.94 10.37 10.28
N GLY A 43 4.99 11.05 9.82
CA GLY A 43 6.32 10.98 10.45
C GLY A 43 7.15 9.74 10.10
N ALA A 44 6.68 8.86 9.20
CA ALA A 44 7.40 7.65 8.75
C ALA A 44 8.53 7.96 7.74
N HIS A 45 9.48 8.82 8.12
CA HIS A 45 10.50 9.38 7.23
C HIS A 45 11.46 8.30 6.68
N PRO A 46 11.93 8.38 5.41
CA PRO A 46 12.88 7.42 4.84
C PRO A 46 14.23 7.34 5.58
N ALA A 47 14.58 8.38 6.35
CA ALA A 47 15.77 8.41 7.18
C ALA A 47 15.68 7.51 8.42
N LEU A 48 14.48 7.09 8.82
CA LEU A 48 14.28 6.20 9.95
C LEU A 48 14.61 4.75 9.57
N PRO A 49 15.11 3.93 10.52
CA PRO A 49 15.17 2.48 10.38
C PRO A 49 13.82 1.90 9.93
N TYR A 50 13.84 0.83 9.14
CA TYR A 50 12.61 0.27 8.57
C TYR A 50 11.56 -0.10 9.62
N ALA A 51 12.00 -0.68 10.74
CA ALA A 51 11.10 -1.02 11.85
C ALA A 51 10.40 0.22 12.43
N GLU A 52 11.12 1.34 12.58
CA GLU A 52 10.56 2.60 13.07
C GLU A 52 9.59 3.21 12.07
N ARG A 53 9.87 3.13 10.76
CA ARG A 53 8.92 3.54 9.72
C ARG A 53 7.59 2.78 9.83
N LEU A 54 7.64 1.46 10.05
CA LEU A 54 6.43 0.64 10.25
C LEU A 54 5.71 0.98 11.56
N ALA A 55 6.45 1.30 12.62
CA ALA A 55 5.87 1.74 13.89
C ALA A 55 5.11 3.06 13.74
N MET A 56 5.62 4.02 12.94
CA MET A 56 4.91 5.26 12.66
C MET A 56 3.61 5.03 11.88
N LEU A 57 3.61 4.16 10.87
CA LEU A 57 2.37 3.75 10.18
C LEU A 57 1.37 3.12 11.14
N THR A 58 1.87 2.23 12.01
CA THR A 58 1.06 1.52 13.01
C THR A 58 0.39 2.48 13.98
N ARG A 59 1.13 3.47 14.50
CA ARG A 59 0.61 4.51 15.40
C ARG A 59 -0.43 5.41 14.73
N ALA A 60 -0.35 5.57 13.42
CA ALA A 60 -1.36 6.27 12.62
C ALA A 60 -2.56 5.37 12.23
N GLY A 61 -2.61 4.12 12.71
CA GLY A 61 -3.68 3.17 12.40
C GLY A 61 -3.68 2.69 10.94
N LEU A 62 -2.50 2.70 10.30
CA LEU A 62 -2.30 2.29 8.92
C LEU A 62 -1.65 0.90 8.88
N ALA A 63 -2.31 -0.04 8.19
CA ALA A 63 -1.69 -1.29 7.75
C ALA A 63 -1.09 -1.12 6.36
N LEU A 64 0.01 -1.83 6.08
CA LEU A 64 0.69 -1.79 4.79
C LEU A 64 0.98 -3.19 4.28
N TRP A 65 0.47 -3.50 3.08
CA TRP A 65 0.67 -4.79 2.43
C TRP A 65 0.67 -4.66 0.89
N ASP A 66 0.71 -5.80 0.19
CA ASP A 66 0.58 -5.90 -1.27
C ASP A 66 -0.58 -6.84 -1.62
N VAL A 67 -1.20 -6.63 -2.78
CA VAL A 67 -2.31 -7.49 -3.24
C VAL A 67 -1.81 -8.87 -3.62
N LEU A 68 -0.73 -8.94 -4.40
CA LEU A 68 -0.24 -10.20 -4.93
C LEU A 68 0.75 -10.86 -3.96
N SER A 69 0.55 -12.14 -3.69
CA SER A 69 1.51 -12.99 -2.98
C SER A 69 2.59 -13.50 -3.93
N SER A 70 2.20 -13.79 -5.17
CA SER A 70 3.08 -14.31 -6.21
C SER A 70 2.57 -13.97 -7.61
N CYS A 71 3.50 -13.84 -8.55
CA CYS A 71 3.23 -13.73 -9.98
C CYS A 71 4.53 -13.96 -10.77
N GLU A 72 4.42 -14.39 -12.02
CA GLU A 72 5.51 -14.26 -12.99
C GLU A 72 5.63 -12.80 -13.42
N ARG A 73 6.85 -12.25 -13.29
CA ARG A 73 7.17 -10.89 -13.72
C ARG A 73 8.59 -10.82 -14.25
N ARG A 74 8.75 -10.30 -15.48
CA ARG A 74 10.08 -9.93 -15.99
C ARG A 74 10.45 -8.55 -15.49
N GLY A 75 11.51 -8.47 -14.68
CA GLY A 75 11.94 -7.22 -14.06
C GLY A 75 11.02 -6.78 -12.91
N SER A 76 10.86 -5.46 -12.72
CA SER A 76 10.14 -4.88 -11.57
C SER A 76 8.93 -4.01 -11.95
N LEU A 77 8.60 -3.90 -13.24
CA LEU A 77 7.49 -3.07 -13.69
C LEU A 77 6.17 -3.82 -13.59
N ASP A 78 5.14 -3.12 -13.13
CA ASP A 78 3.77 -3.64 -13.06
C ASP A 78 3.24 -4.05 -14.43
N SER A 79 3.63 -3.35 -15.50
CA SER A 79 3.27 -3.69 -16.88
C SER A 79 3.86 -5.02 -17.37
N ALA A 80 4.82 -5.59 -16.65
CA ALA A 80 5.47 -6.85 -16.99
C ALA A 80 4.94 -8.04 -16.16
N ILE A 81 3.89 -7.84 -15.36
CA ILE A 81 3.24 -8.89 -14.57
C ILE A 81 2.32 -9.71 -15.48
N ASP A 82 2.49 -11.02 -15.52
CA ASP A 82 1.53 -11.92 -16.15
C ASP A 82 0.34 -12.15 -15.19
N LEU A 83 -0.75 -11.45 -15.46
CA LEU A 83 -1.99 -11.51 -14.68
C LEU A 83 -2.63 -12.90 -14.60
N ARG A 84 -2.27 -13.84 -15.48
CA ARG A 84 -2.76 -15.23 -15.44
C ARG A 84 -2.06 -16.06 -14.38
N SER A 85 -0.82 -15.69 -14.04
CA SER A 85 -0.02 -16.31 -12.99
C SER A 85 -0.21 -15.66 -11.61
N ALA A 86 -0.88 -14.51 -11.58
CA ALA A 86 -0.99 -13.68 -10.39
C ALA A 86 -1.93 -14.32 -9.36
N GLN A 87 -1.42 -14.48 -8.13
CA GLN A 87 -2.17 -14.98 -6.99
C GLN A 87 -2.25 -13.89 -5.93
N ALA A 88 -3.46 -13.61 -5.45
CA ALA A 88 -3.66 -12.68 -4.35
C ALA A 88 -3.18 -13.28 -3.02
N ASN A 89 -2.83 -12.41 -2.07
CA ASN A 89 -2.70 -12.79 -0.67
C ASN A 89 -4.06 -13.21 -0.07
N ASP A 90 -4.05 -13.92 1.05
CA ASP A 90 -5.28 -14.31 1.75
C ASP A 90 -5.89 -13.12 2.50
N PHE A 91 -6.73 -12.37 1.79
CA PHE A 91 -7.44 -11.23 2.32
C PHE A 91 -8.64 -11.61 3.20
N VAL A 92 -9.21 -12.81 3.03
CA VAL A 92 -10.33 -13.26 3.88
C VAL A 92 -9.83 -13.42 5.31
N ALA A 93 -8.79 -14.22 5.51
CA ALA A 93 -8.18 -14.41 6.83
C ALA A 93 -7.56 -13.12 7.38
N PHE A 94 -7.10 -12.22 6.51
CA PHE A 94 -6.61 -10.90 6.93
C PHE A 94 -7.74 -10.04 7.50
N PHE A 95 -8.86 -9.90 6.79
CA PHE A 95 -9.97 -9.05 7.22
C PHE A 95 -10.77 -9.61 8.40
N GLU A 96 -10.72 -10.92 8.65
CA GLU A 96 -11.23 -11.55 9.87
C GLU A 96 -10.41 -11.13 11.10
N ARG A 97 -9.08 -11.11 10.99
CA ARG A 97 -8.18 -10.65 12.06
C ARG A 97 -8.23 -9.13 12.25
N HIS A 98 -8.58 -8.40 11.21
CA HIS A 98 -8.60 -6.93 11.18
C HIS A 98 -9.99 -6.37 10.87
N ALA A 99 -10.96 -6.69 11.73
CA ALA A 99 -12.35 -6.25 11.60
C ALA A 99 -12.51 -4.72 11.63
N GLY A 100 -11.54 -3.99 12.21
CA GLY A 100 -11.51 -2.52 12.28
C GLY A 100 -11.24 -1.82 10.95
N ILE A 101 -10.70 -2.53 9.95
CA ILE A 101 -10.38 -1.93 8.64
C ILE A 101 -11.67 -1.64 7.89
N ARG A 102 -11.88 -0.37 7.56
CA ARG A 102 -13.06 0.10 6.81
C ARG A 102 -12.69 0.70 5.47
N ARG A 103 -11.41 1.06 5.28
CA ARG A 103 -10.91 1.71 4.07
C ARG A 103 -9.69 1.01 3.51
N VAL A 104 -9.64 0.87 2.19
CA VAL A 104 -8.50 0.35 1.42
C VAL A 104 -8.02 1.42 0.44
N LEU A 105 -6.73 1.73 0.49
CA LEU A 105 -6.06 2.69 -0.39
C LEU A 105 -5.11 1.95 -1.33
N PHE A 106 -5.36 2.01 -2.63
CA PHE A 106 -4.52 1.34 -3.62
C PHE A 106 -3.42 2.27 -4.12
N ASN A 107 -2.15 1.85 -4.00
CA ASN A 107 -1.00 2.56 -4.54
C ASN A 107 -0.83 2.23 -6.04
N GLY A 108 -1.68 2.83 -6.88
CA GLY A 108 -1.69 2.64 -8.32
C GLY A 108 -2.80 1.71 -8.83
N ALA A 109 -3.01 1.73 -10.15
CA ALA A 109 -4.13 1.04 -10.79
C ALA A 109 -4.03 -0.48 -10.72
N LEU A 110 -2.83 -1.05 -10.84
CA LEU A 110 -2.67 -2.50 -10.84
C LEU A 110 -3.12 -3.14 -9.52
N ALA A 111 -2.81 -2.51 -8.39
CA ALA A 111 -3.26 -2.97 -7.07
C ALA A 111 -4.80 -3.00 -7.01
N GLU A 112 -5.47 -1.92 -7.44
CA GLU A 112 -6.93 -1.89 -7.51
C GLU A 112 -7.49 -2.99 -8.42
N THR A 113 -6.93 -3.16 -9.63
CA THR A 113 -7.41 -4.13 -10.62
C THR A 113 -7.33 -5.56 -10.08
N CYS A 114 -6.18 -5.96 -9.52
CA CYS A 114 -6.01 -7.30 -8.97
C CYS A 114 -6.94 -7.53 -7.77
N PHE A 115 -7.06 -6.54 -6.88
CA PHE A 115 -7.91 -6.66 -5.69
C PHE A 115 -9.39 -6.80 -6.07
N ARG A 116 -9.88 -5.98 -7.02
CA ARG A 116 -11.27 -6.07 -7.48
C ARG A 116 -11.59 -7.41 -8.14
N ARG A 117 -10.62 -7.98 -8.87
CA ARG A 117 -10.78 -9.26 -9.57
C ARG A 117 -10.77 -10.44 -8.59
N ASP A 118 -9.78 -10.49 -7.72
CA ASP A 118 -9.45 -11.72 -6.97
C ASP A 118 -9.92 -11.70 -5.51
N VAL A 119 -10.18 -10.51 -4.95
CA VAL A 119 -10.43 -10.35 -3.51
C VAL A 119 -11.84 -9.87 -3.23
N MET A 120 -12.28 -8.82 -3.93
CA MET A 120 -13.57 -8.17 -3.70
C MET A 120 -14.79 -9.11 -3.70
N PRO A 121 -14.85 -10.20 -4.51
CA PRO A 121 -15.97 -11.15 -4.46
C PRO A 121 -16.09 -11.93 -3.14
N HIS A 122 -15.05 -11.95 -2.31
CA HIS A 122 -14.95 -12.82 -1.12
C HIS A 122 -14.98 -12.05 0.20
N ILE A 123 -15.16 -10.73 0.17
CA ILE A 123 -15.05 -9.87 1.35
C ILE A 123 -16.28 -8.99 1.51
N ARG A 124 -16.46 -8.45 2.72
CA ARG A 124 -17.47 -7.43 3.00
C ARG A 124 -17.22 -6.16 2.15
N PRO A 125 -18.25 -5.34 1.89
CA PRO A 125 -18.06 -4.01 1.31
C PRO A 125 -17.10 -3.16 2.15
N LEU A 126 -16.17 -2.49 1.48
CA LEU A 126 -15.19 -1.57 2.07
C LEU A 126 -15.18 -0.28 1.27
N ASP A 127 -14.82 0.82 1.93
CA ASP A 127 -14.49 2.06 1.24
C ASP A 127 -13.15 1.88 0.52
N MET A 128 -13.11 2.16 -0.77
CA MET A 128 -12.00 1.78 -1.66
C MET A 128 -11.62 2.96 -2.54
N LEU A 129 -10.36 3.38 -2.47
CA LEU A 129 -9.87 4.51 -3.25
C LEU A 129 -8.53 4.18 -3.92
N ARG A 130 -8.45 4.46 -5.22
CA ARG A 130 -7.19 4.41 -5.98
C ARG A 130 -6.43 5.72 -5.83
N LEU A 131 -5.16 5.61 -5.46
CA LEU A 131 -4.21 6.72 -5.39
C LEU A 131 -3.19 6.67 -6.54
N PRO A 132 -2.58 7.82 -6.88
CA PRO A 132 -1.44 7.84 -7.79
C PRO A 132 -0.28 6.98 -7.27
N SER A 133 0.35 6.24 -8.17
CA SER A 133 1.46 5.37 -7.80
C SER A 133 2.67 6.17 -7.30
N THR A 134 3.26 5.72 -6.19
CA THR A 134 4.50 6.28 -5.63
C THR A 134 5.77 5.79 -6.35
N SER A 135 5.62 4.86 -7.30
CA SER A 135 6.73 4.35 -8.12
C SER A 135 7.33 5.47 -8.99
N PRO A 136 8.66 5.45 -9.23
CA PRO A 136 9.28 6.37 -10.19
C PRO A 136 8.79 6.17 -11.63
N ALA A 137 8.21 5.00 -11.95
CA ALA A 137 7.60 4.76 -13.27
C ALA A 137 6.36 5.63 -13.51
N HIS A 138 5.71 6.12 -12.45
CA HIS A 138 4.57 7.03 -12.55
C HIS A 138 5.05 8.49 -12.55
N ALA A 139 5.81 8.86 -13.58
CA ALA A 139 6.45 10.18 -13.72
C ALA A 139 5.54 11.27 -14.29
N GLY A 140 4.33 10.92 -14.78
CA GLY A 140 3.37 11.87 -15.32
C GLY A 140 2.69 12.78 -14.29
N LEU A 141 2.95 12.58 -12.99
CA LEU A 141 2.40 13.37 -11.91
C LEU A 141 3.51 13.87 -10.98
N SER A 142 3.47 15.15 -10.59
CA SER A 142 4.51 15.73 -9.74
C SER A 142 4.52 15.12 -8.33
N ALA A 143 5.65 15.22 -7.63
CA ALA A 143 5.73 14.75 -6.24
C ALA A 143 4.73 15.49 -5.32
N ALA A 144 4.50 16.78 -5.58
CA ALA A 144 3.56 17.61 -4.82
C ALA A 144 2.11 17.15 -5.04
N ASP A 145 1.72 16.88 -6.28
CA ASP A 145 0.37 16.41 -6.61
C ASP A 145 0.08 15.03 -6.01
N LYS A 146 1.07 14.13 -6.04
CA LYS A 146 0.97 12.84 -5.34
C LYS A 146 0.77 13.06 -3.85
N LEU A 147 1.60 13.90 -3.21
CA LEU A 147 1.46 14.20 -1.79
C LEU A 147 0.07 14.74 -1.45
N GLN A 148 -0.50 15.64 -2.28
CA GLN A 148 -1.84 16.17 -2.07
C GLN A 148 -2.92 15.10 -2.18
N ALA A 149 -2.86 14.23 -3.19
CA ALA A 149 -3.81 13.13 -3.33
C ALA A 149 -3.77 12.17 -2.12
N TRP A 150 -2.57 11.82 -1.66
CA TRP A 150 -2.37 10.97 -0.48
C TRP A 150 -2.84 11.65 0.81
N ARG A 151 -2.60 12.97 0.96
CA ARG A 151 -3.10 13.75 2.09
C ARG A 151 -4.62 13.75 2.16
N ALA A 152 -5.29 14.04 1.05
CA ALA A 152 -6.76 14.08 0.99
C ALA A 152 -7.38 12.72 1.36
N ALA A 153 -6.78 11.61 0.91
CA ALA A 153 -7.29 10.28 1.20
C ALA A 153 -7.13 9.84 2.66
N LEU A 154 -6.07 10.30 3.34
CA LEU A 154 -5.79 9.99 4.74
C LEU A 154 -6.47 10.94 5.73
N GLN A 155 -6.86 12.14 5.32
CA GLN A 155 -7.51 13.13 6.20
C GLN A 155 -8.72 12.58 6.99
N PRO A 156 -9.69 11.87 6.39
CA PRO A 156 -10.83 11.34 7.13
C PRO A 156 -10.45 10.31 8.20
N SER A 157 -9.27 9.72 8.10
CA SER A 157 -8.77 8.65 8.96
C SER A 157 -7.88 9.20 10.09
N LEU A 158 -7.16 10.29 9.85
CA LEU A 158 -6.29 10.94 10.83
C LEU A 158 -7.05 11.75 11.91
N VAL A 159 -8.33 12.07 11.68
CA VAL A 159 -9.16 12.85 12.63
C VAL A 159 -9.80 11.97 13.73
N VAL A 160 -9.86 10.65 13.54
CA VAL A 160 -10.53 9.72 14.46
C VAL A 160 -9.64 9.30 15.64
N ALA A 161 -8.41 9.82 15.74
CA ALA A 161 -7.45 9.49 16.79
C ALA A 161 -7.46 10.46 17.99
N VAL A 162 -8.62 11.03 18.34
CA VAL A 162 -8.81 11.89 19.54
C VAL A 162 -9.61 11.16 20.60
#